data_AF-A0A4P6HIC1-F1
#
_entry.id   AF-A0A4P6HIC1-F1
#
_cell.length_a   1.000
_cell.length_b   1.000
_cell.length_c   1.000
_cell.angle_alpha   90.00
_cell.angle_beta   90.00
_cell.angle_gamma   90.00
#
_symmetry.space_group_name_H-M   'P 1'
#
loop_
_entity.id
_entity.type
_entity.pdbx_description
1 polymer ?
#
loop_
_entity_poly.entity_id
_entity_poly.type
_entity_poly.pdbx_seq_one_letter_code
_entity_poly.pdbx_strand_id
1 'polypeptide(L)'
;MATELWSEFRAFLKSAGLRPVDILADGTIHRCGTAGKERGADGSYLLYPDSPAYGHCWNFRTGEEGVWRDKSSTPLSREAQARIEKTRRARQKAVDARLADARNRALRILNATRTAPHDHPYLVGKGIKPHGNVRVAQDGRLVVPVYDANDALTSLQFITAKGEKRFLAGGKIRGGFFRIDGDDGPLYLVEGYATGATIHAATKGTVLVCFACNNLMPVAEAARQALPGRPMVICADNDHETAARHGKNPGIDHAVAAARVVQAHVAVPVFKDPTGKTDFNDLAAAEGLDAVKASLDKAEPPASPPTTTGAKAPIVVLSASDFLAYGFPKREHILDPILPSQGLALLYAPGGWAKPFWP
;
A
#
# COMPACT_ATOMS: atom_id res chain seq x y z
N MET A 1 15.89 18.85 -35.14
CA MET A 1 16.06 18.32 -33.77
C MET A 1 14.83 18.58 -32.89
N ALA A 2 14.43 19.83 -32.59
CA ALA A 2 13.24 20.09 -31.73
C ALA A 2 11.92 19.53 -32.29
N THR A 3 11.68 19.63 -33.61
CA THR A 3 10.47 19.12 -34.27
C THR A 3 10.33 17.60 -34.21
N GLU A 4 11.46 16.89 -34.23
CA GLU A 4 11.53 15.43 -34.18
C GLU A 4 11.24 14.92 -32.77
N LEU A 5 11.81 15.57 -31.74
CA LEU A 5 11.53 15.35 -30.33
C LEU A 5 10.02 15.40 -30.02
N TRP A 6 9.34 16.46 -30.48
CA TRP A 6 7.91 16.63 -30.25
C TRP A 6 7.09 15.58 -30.97
N SER A 7 7.52 15.15 -32.16
CA SER A 7 6.83 14.12 -32.91
C SER A 7 6.96 12.74 -32.25
N GLU A 8 8.16 12.38 -31.76
CA GLU A 8 8.41 11.13 -31.04
C GLU A 8 7.62 11.10 -29.73
N PHE A 9 7.67 12.18 -28.95
CA PHE A 9 6.89 12.24 -27.70
C PHE A 9 5.38 12.23 -27.95
N ARG A 10 4.89 12.92 -28.99
CA ARG A 10 3.47 12.86 -29.37
C ARG A 10 3.05 11.45 -29.76
N ALA A 11 3.90 10.70 -30.47
CA ALA A 11 3.63 9.30 -30.81
C ALA A 11 3.55 8.43 -29.55
N PHE A 12 4.47 8.62 -28.60
CA PHE A 12 4.45 7.95 -27.30
C PHE A 12 3.17 8.24 -26.49
N LEU A 13 2.74 9.52 -26.42
CA LEU A 13 1.49 9.86 -25.76
C LEU A 13 0.29 9.21 -26.45
N LYS A 14 0.28 9.15 -27.78
CA LYS A 14 -0.79 8.49 -28.54
C LYS A 14 -0.86 6.99 -28.27
N SER A 15 0.28 6.29 -28.16
CA SER A 15 0.34 4.86 -27.84
C SER A 15 -0.13 4.58 -26.42
N ALA A 16 0.10 5.49 -25.48
CA ALA A 16 -0.47 5.45 -24.13
C ALA A 16 -1.96 5.85 -24.06
N GLY A 17 -2.62 6.00 -25.22
CA GLY A 17 -4.04 6.35 -25.31
C GLY A 17 -4.34 7.82 -25.00
N LEU A 18 -3.35 8.71 -24.98
CA LEU A 18 -3.53 10.13 -24.71
C LEU A 18 -3.68 10.95 -26.01
N ARG A 19 -4.42 12.06 -25.91
CA ARG A 19 -4.75 12.96 -27.03
C ARG A 19 -4.58 14.43 -26.61
N PRO A 20 -3.34 14.89 -26.36
CA PRO A 20 -3.11 16.32 -26.13
C PRO A 20 -3.32 17.11 -27.43
N VAL A 21 -4.00 18.25 -27.31
CA VAL A 21 -4.11 19.23 -28.42
C VAL A 21 -2.70 19.76 -28.71
N ASP A 22 -2.12 20.43 -27.72
CA ASP A 22 -0.75 20.95 -27.75
C ASP A 22 0.15 20.25 -26.74
N ILE A 23 1.45 20.20 -27.07
CA ILE A 23 2.49 19.66 -26.18
C ILE A 23 3.28 20.82 -25.61
N LEU A 24 3.17 21.01 -24.30
CA LEU A 24 3.93 21.99 -23.53
C LEU A 24 5.10 21.28 -22.83
N ALA A 25 6.30 21.81 -23.02
CA ALA A 25 7.54 21.21 -22.54
C ALA A 25 8.26 22.12 -21.54
N ASP A 26 7.53 22.47 -20.50
CA ASP A 26 7.98 23.32 -19.41
C ASP A 26 8.34 22.52 -18.14
N GLY A 27 8.32 21.19 -18.23
CA GLY A 27 8.56 20.31 -17.09
C GLY A 27 7.43 20.26 -16.07
N THR A 28 6.25 20.82 -16.37
CA THR A 28 5.07 20.79 -15.50
C THR A 28 4.02 19.80 -16.00
N ILE A 29 3.07 19.43 -15.13
CA ILE A 29 2.02 18.48 -15.46
C ILE A 29 0.90 19.20 -16.20
N HIS A 30 0.61 18.74 -17.42
CA HIS A 30 -0.48 19.21 -18.26
C HIS A 30 -1.57 18.16 -18.38
N ARG A 31 -2.83 18.57 -18.21
CA ARG A 31 -4.00 17.69 -18.42
C ARG A 31 -4.34 17.62 -19.91
N CYS A 32 -4.78 16.46 -20.36
CA CYS A 32 -5.20 16.24 -21.74
C CYS A 32 -6.34 15.21 -21.85
N GLY A 33 -6.92 15.10 -23.04
CA GLY A 33 -7.92 14.08 -23.34
C GLY A 33 -7.30 12.71 -23.56
N THR A 34 -8.16 11.69 -23.66
CA THR A 34 -7.78 10.31 -23.94
C THR A 34 -8.51 9.80 -25.19
N ALA A 35 -8.07 8.66 -25.73
CA ALA A 35 -8.87 7.89 -26.66
C ALA A 35 -10.25 7.63 -26.03
N GLY A 36 -11.32 7.98 -26.76
CA GLY A 36 -12.71 7.93 -26.28
C GLY A 36 -13.23 9.18 -25.56
N LYS A 37 -12.39 10.20 -25.27
CA LYS A 37 -12.83 11.52 -24.79
C LYS A 37 -11.74 12.58 -25.03
N GLU A 38 -11.62 13.01 -26.28
CA GLU A 38 -10.49 13.83 -26.73
C GLU A 38 -10.46 15.25 -26.16
N ARG A 39 -11.62 15.82 -25.81
CA ARG A 39 -11.75 17.14 -25.16
C ARG A 39 -11.82 17.04 -23.62
N GLY A 40 -11.41 15.92 -23.05
CA GLY A 40 -11.43 15.66 -21.60
C GLY A 40 -10.15 16.09 -20.89
N ALA A 41 -10.13 15.89 -19.58
CA ALA A 41 -8.96 16.05 -18.73
C ALA A 41 -8.54 14.71 -18.10
N ASP A 42 -8.91 13.59 -18.72
CA ASP A 42 -8.75 12.22 -18.19
C ASP A 42 -7.38 11.59 -18.50
N GLY A 43 -6.44 12.40 -18.98
CA GLY A 43 -5.03 12.09 -19.14
C GLY A 43 -4.12 13.20 -18.62
N SER A 44 -2.86 12.89 -18.38
CA SER A 44 -1.83 13.89 -18.07
C SER A 44 -0.47 13.52 -18.63
N TYR A 45 0.35 14.53 -18.90
CA TYR A 45 1.74 14.36 -19.27
C TYR A 45 2.61 15.49 -18.72
N LEU A 46 3.93 15.28 -18.70
CA LEU A 46 4.94 16.32 -18.54
C LEU A 46 6.12 15.99 -19.46
N LEU A 47 6.86 17.03 -19.88
CA LEU A 47 8.08 16.86 -20.69
C LEU A 47 9.14 17.87 -20.27
N TYR A 48 10.32 17.36 -19.88
CA TYR A 48 11.54 18.13 -19.73
C TYR A 48 12.33 18.08 -21.05
N PRO A 49 12.60 19.23 -21.68
CA PRO A 49 13.28 19.27 -22.98
C PRO A 49 14.81 19.18 -22.90
N ASP A 50 15.39 19.29 -21.70
CA ASP A 50 16.84 19.21 -21.50
C ASP A 50 17.36 17.83 -21.92
N SER A 51 18.50 17.75 -22.63
CA SER A 51 19.08 16.47 -23.02
C SER A 51 19.69 15.72 -21.81
N PRO A 52 19.40 14.41 -21.64
CA PRO A 52 18.42 13.65 -22.42
C PRO A 52 16.98 14.02 -22.03
N ALA A 53 16.16 14.32 -23.03
CA ALA A 53 14.79 14.75 -22.79
C ALA A 53 14.01 13.64 -22.08
N TYR A 54 13.16 14.03 -21.13
CA TYR A 54 12.41 13.11 -20.30
C TYR A 54 10.93 13.47 -20.32
N GLY A 55 10.10 12.50 -20.70
CA GLY A 55 8.65 12.59 -20.66
C GLY A 55 8.04 11.59 -19.69
N HIS A 56 6.94 11.98 -19.06
CA HIS A 56 6.10 11.06 -18.29
C HIS A 56 4.64 11.29 -18.62
N CYS A 57 3.83 10.24 -18.63
CA CYS A 57 2.40 10.35 -18.84
C CYS A 57 1.59 9.39 -17.97
N TRP A 58 0.32 9.73 -17.78
CA TRP A 58 -0.66 8.93 -17.04
C TRP A 58 -2.02 9.00 -17.73
N ASN A 59 -2.59 7.84 -18.04
CA ASN A 59 -3.97 7.69 -18.51
C ASN A 59 -4.88 7.29 -17.34
N PHE A 60 -5.71 8.22 -16.85
CA PHE A 60 -6.52 7.96 -15.65
C PHE A 60 -7.68 6.99 -15.90
N ARG A 61 -8.00 6.69 -17.16
CA ARG A 61 -9.06 5.74 -17.51
C ARG A 61 -8.59 4.29 -17.49
N THR A 62 -7.38 4.04 -17.99
CA THR A 62 -6.79 2.69 -18.00
C THR A 62 -5.93 2.43 -16.77
N GLY A 63 -5.50 3.48 -16.06
CA GLY A 63 -4.55 3.39 -14.95
C GLY A 63 -3.11 3.20 -15.41
N GLU A 64 -2.84 3.26 -16.72
CA GLU A 64 -1.51 3.07 -17.29
C GLU A 64 -0.67 4.35 -17.15
N GLU A 65 0.59 4.15 -16.77
CA GLU A 65 1.63 5.18 -16.77
C GLU A 65 2.75 4.81 -17.74
N GLY A 66 3.50 5.81 -18.19
CA GLY A 66 4.60 5.59 -19.10
C GLY A 66 5.71 6.61 -18.95
N VAL A 67 6.94 6.15 -19.17
CA VAL A 67 8.14 6.99 -19.23
C VAL A 67 8.66 7.00 -20.66
N TRP A 68 8.98 8.17 -21.17
CA TRP A 68 9.66 8.36 -22.45
C TRP A 68 10.99 9.07 -22.22
N ARG A 69 12.01 8.65 -22.96
CA ARG A 69 13.32 9.32 -22.98
C ARG A 69 13.74 9.47 -24.43
N ASP A 70 14.36 10.60 -24.76
CA ASP A 70 14.98 10.72 -26.08
C ASP A 70 16.11 9.69 -26.24
N LYS A 71 16.46 9.40 -27.49
CA LYS A 71 17.53 8.45 -27.83
C LYS A 71 18.93 9.08 -27.68
N SER A 72 19.05 10.28 -27.09
CA SER A 72 20.34 10.92 -26.97
C SER A 72 21.20 10.16 -25.94
N SER A 73 22.44 9.87 -26.30
CA SER A 73 23.43 9.27 -25.40
C SER A 73 24.12 10.30 -24.51
N THR A 74 23.66 11.56 -24.54
CA THR A 74 24.31 12.66 -23.84
C THR A 74 23.92 12.63 -22.37
N PRO A 75 24.86 12.66 -21.42
CA PRO A 75 24.55 12.80 -20.01
C PRO A 75 23.83 14.12 -19.71
N LEU A 76 22.99 14.14 -18.67
CA LEU A 76 22.36 15.37 -18.18
C LEU A 76 23.41 16.47 -17.99
N SER A 77 23.14 17.66 -18.52
CA SER A 77 24.01 18.82 -18.31
C SER A 77 24.10 19.17 -16.81
N ARG A 78 25.21 19.79 -16.38
CA ARG A 78 25.37 20.24 -14.98
C ARG A 78 24.24 21.17 -14.54
N GLU A 79 23.73 21.98 -15.46
CA GLU A 79 22.61 22.89 -15.22
C GLU A 79 21.28 22.15 -15.02
N ALA A 80 21.00 21.14 -15.85
CA ALA A 80 19.84 20.26 -15.71
C ALA A 80 19.87 19.50 -14.38
N GLN A 81 21.04 18.94 -14.02
CA GLN A 81 21.26 18.27 -12.73
C GLN A 81 21.02 19.23 -11.54
N ALA A 82 21.56 20.44 -11.60
CA ALA A 82 21.36 21.45 -10.57
C ALA A 82 19.89 21.87 -10.43
N ARG A 83 19.15 21.98 -11.55
CA ARG A 83 17.72 22.29 -11.55
C ARG A 83 16.89 21.16 -10.93
N ILE A 84 17.17 19.90 -11.26
CA ILE A 84 16.51 18.72 -10.68
C ILE A 84 16.75 18.68 -9.17
N GLU A 85 18.00 18.86 -8.72
CA GLU A 85 18.34 18.83 -7.31
C GLU A 85 17.69 20.01 -6.55
N LYS A 86 17.72 21.22 -7.12
CA LYS A 86 17.03 22.38 -6.54
C LYS A 86 15.53 22.15 -6.41
N THR A 87 14.90 21.58 -7.44
CA THR A 87 13.46 21.25 -7.43
C THR A 87 13.15 20.17 -6.41
N ARG A 88 13.98 19.13 -6.31
CA ARG A 88 13.85 18.06 -5.32
C ARG A 88 13.96 18.63 -3.90
N ARG A 89 14.98 19.46 -3.63
CA ARG A 89 15.16 20.13 -2.34
C ARG A 89 13.99 21.04 -1.99
N ALA A 90 13.50 21.83 -2.95
CA ALA A 90 12.35 22.70 -2.74
C ALA A 90 11.08 21.90 -2.43
N ARG A 91 10.81 20.82 -3.18
CA ARG A 91 9.69 19.90 -2.92
C ARG A 91 9.81 19.23 -1.56
N GLN A 92 10.99 18.73 -1.20
CA GLN A 92 11.24 18.10 0.09
C GLN A 92 10.99 19.10 1.23
N LYS A 93 11.55 20.31 1.15
CA LYS A 93 11.35 21.37 2.14
C LYS A 93 9.87 21.75 2.29
N ALA A 94 9.12 21.83 1.18
CA ALA A 94 7.69 22.11 1.20
C ALA A 94 6.88 20.97 1.85
N VAL A 95 7.24 19.71 1.58
CA VAL A 95 6.63 18.55 2.25
C VAL A 95 6.94 18.58 3.75
N ASP A 96 8.19 18.78 4.14
CA ASP A 96 8.61 18.83 5.54
C ASP A 96 7.90 19.95 6.31
N ALA A 97 7.81 21.14 5.71
CA ALA A 97 7.07 22.27 6.29
C ALA A 97 5.57 21.96 6.46
N ARG A 98 4.94 21.31 5.48
CA ARG A 98 3.52 20.90 5.56
C ARG A 98 3.30 19.86 6.65
N LEU A 99 4.20 18.89 6.78
CA LEU A 99 4.13 17.87 7.83
C LEU A 99 4.33 18.47 9.22
N ALA A 100 5.29 19.39 9.38
CA ALA A 100 5.53 20.11 10.62
C ALA A 100 4.31 20.97 11.03
N ASP A 101 3.71 21.70 10.09
CA ASP A 101 2.48 22.46 10.34
C ASP A 101 1.31 21.54 10.76
N ALA A 102 1.10 20.43 10.04
CA ALA A 102 0.06 19.47 10.38
C ALA A 102 0.26 18.85 11.77
N ARG A 103 1.51 18.51 12.15
CA ARG A 103 1.86 18.04 13.49
C ARG A 103 1.57 19.10 14.56
N ASN A 104 1.93 20.36 14.32
CA ASN A 104 1.64 21.46 15.25
C ASN A 104 0.13 21.71 15.40
N ARG A 105 -0.65 21.57 14.32
CA ARG A 105 -2.12 21.60 14.38
C ARG A 105 -2.68 20.42 15.16
N ALA A 106 -2.16 19.21 14.94
CA ALA A 106 -2.56 18.02 15.68
C ALA A 106 -2.32 18.18 17.18
N LEU A 107 -1.14 18.66 17.59
CA LEU A 107 -0.80 18.92 18.99
C LEU A 107 -1.75 19.94 19.64
N ARG A 108 -2.01 21.06 18.96
CA ARG A 108 -2.94 22.09 19.45
C ARG A 108 -4.35 21.54 19.65
N ILE A 109 -4.86 20.78 18.68
CA ILE A 109 -6.19 20.17 18.80
C ILE A 109 -6.19 19.16 19.94
N LEU A 110 -5.21 18.26 19.99
CA LEU A 110 -5.14 17.21 21.01
C LEU A 110 -5.08 17.77 22.43
N ASN A 111 -4.29 18.83 22.65
CA ASN A 111 -4.19 19.51 23.95
C ASN A 111 -5.50 20.17 24.39
N ALA A 112 -6.37 20.55 23.45
CA ALA A 112 -7.69 21.13 23.74
C ALA A 112 -8.78 20.06 23.96
N THR A 113 -8.46 18.77 23.79
CA THR A 113 -9.42 17.68 24.02
C THR A 113 -9.41 17.21 25.48
N ARG A 114 -10.47 16.50 25.87
CA ARG A 114 -10.54 15.76 27.14
C ARG A 114 -10.57 14.25 26.87
N THR A 115 -10.35 13.44 27.91
CA THR A 115 -10.52 11.98 27.82
C THR A 115 -11.91 11.64 27.31
N ALA A 116 -12.02 10.67 26.39
CA ALA A 116 -13.32 10.26 25.87
C ALA A 116 -14.15 9.60 26.99
N PRO A 117 -15.39 10.05 27.24
CA PRO A 117 -16.24 9.43 28.25
C PRO A 117 -16.81 8.11 27.74
N HIS A 118 -17.21 7.22 28.66
CA HIS A 118 -17.78 5.91 28.33
C HIS A 118 -19.12 5.99 27.58
N ASP A 119 -19.87 7.08 27.76
CA ASP A 119 -21.19 7.32 27.19
C ASP A 119 -21.14 8.08 25.85
N HIS A 120 -19.96 8.25 25.25
CA HIS A 120 -19.86 8.90 23.95
C HIS A 120 -20.73 8.14 22.91
N PRO A 121 -21.61 8.82 22.13
CA PRO A 121 -22.60 8.17 21.27
C PRO A 121 -22.04 7.12 20.31
N TYR A 122 -20.87 7.38 19.69
CA TYR A 122 -20.21 6.40 18.82
C TYR A 122 -19.76 5.13 19.58
N LEU A 123 -19.23 5.28 20.81
CA LEU A 123 -18.74 4.14 21.59
C LEU A 123 -19.91 3.26 22.05
N VAL A 124 -20.99 3.90 22.52
CA VAL A 124 -22.25 3.23 22.86
C VAL A 124 -22.84 2.52 21.65
N GLY A 125 -22.93 3.23 20.51
CA GLY A 125 -23.45 2.66 19.26
C GLY A 125 -22.62 1.49 18.72
N LYS A 126 -21.31 1.46 19.02
CA LYS A 126 -20.41 0.35 18.68
C LYS A 126 -20.28 -0.70 19.79
N GLY A 127 -20.95 -0.52 20.93
CA GLY A 127 -20.89 -1.44 22.06
C GLY A 127 -19.49 -1.60 22.69
N ILE A 128 -18.64 -0.57 22.62
CA ILE A 128 -17.24 -0.62 23.07
C ILE A 128 -16.94 0.42 24.16
N LYS A 129 -15.90 0.15 24.95
CA LYS A 129 -15.34 1.11 25.91
C LYS A 129 -14.21 1.93 25.27
N PRO A 130 -13.94 3.15 25.75
CA PRO A 130 -12.76 3.89 25.35
C PRO A 130 -11.51 3.17 25.87
N HIS A 131 -10.62 2.80 24.95
CA HIS A 131 -9.29 2.23 25.22
C HIS A 131 -8.19 3.09 24.58
N GLY A 132 -7.01 3.08 25.21
CA GLY A 132 -5.87 3.93 24.86
C GLY A 132 -6.13 5.42 25.13
N ASN A 133 -5.29 6.31 24.60
CA ASN A 133 -5.45 7.76 24.72
C ASN A 133 -6.48 8.33 23.71
N VAL A 134 -7.66 7.70 23.63
CA VAL A 134 -8.79 8.22 22.84
C VAL A 134 -9.39 9.43 23.55
N ARG A 135 -9.73 10.46 22.76
CA ARG A 135 -10.15 11.76 23.29
C ARG A 135 -11.48 12.19 22.70
N VAL A 136 -12.06 13.23 23.28
CA VAL A 136 -13.24 13.92 22.71
C VAL A 136 -12.93 15.41 22.59
N ALA A 137 -13.19 15.95 21.39
CA ALA A 137 -13.09 17.38 21.10
C ALA A 137 -14.27 18.15 21.70
N GLN A 138 -14.14 19.48 21.77
CA GLN A 138 -15.20 20.36 22.30
C GLN A 138 -16.50 20.29 21.48
N ASP A 139 -16.39 20.00 20.18
CA ASP A 139 -17.53 19.80 19.28
C ASP A 139 -18.16 18.40 19.38
N GLY A 140 -17.73 17.59 20.34
CA GLY A 140 -18.28 16.27 20.63
C GLY A 140 -17.77 15.15 19.73
N ARG A 141 -16.87 15.39 18.78
CA ARG A 141 -16.25 14.31 17.99
C ARG A 141 -15.22 13.56 18.81
N LEU A 142 -15.14 12.23 18.66
CA LEU A 142 -13.98 11.49 19.13
C LEU A 142 -12.75 11.88 18.32
N VAL A 143 -11.61 11.85 18.99
CA VAL A 143 -10.30 12.11 18.42
C VAL A 143 -9.42 10.92 18.77
N VAL A 144 -8.99 10.18 17.75
CA VAL A 144 -8.04 9.08 17.85
C VAL A 144 -6.69 9.59 17.32
N PRO A 145 -5.69 9.80 18.20
CA PRO A 145 -4.37 10.28 17.78
C PRO A 145 -3.64 9.27 16.88
N VAL A 146 -2.82 9.76 15.96
CA VAL A 146 -1.98 8.92 15.08
C VAL A 146 -0.52 9.18 15.45
N TYR A 147 0.18 8.16 15.92
CA TYR A 147 1.60 8.21 16.26
C TYR A 147 2.43 7.43 15.25
N ASP A 148 3.68 7.82 15.03
CA ASP A 148 4.64 6.99 14.30
C ASP A 148 5.36 6.01 15.22
N ALA A 149 6.28 5.21 14.66
CA ALA A 149 7.06 4.21 15.39
C ALA A 149 7.99 4.79 16.48
N ASN A 150 8.21 6.11 16.51
CA ASN A 150 8.98 6.80 17.55
C ASN A 150 8.06 7.49 18.57
N ASP A 151 6.78 7.09 18.64
CA ASP A 151 5.74 7.69 19.47
C ASP A 151 5.52 9.20 19.21
N ALA A 152 5.91 9.70 18.02
CA ALA A 152 5.67 11.10 17.66
C ALA A 152 4.28 11.27 17.03
N LEU A 153 3.49 12.23 17.53
CA LEU A 153 2.18 12.56 16.95
C LEU A 153 2.35 13.07 15.51
N THR A 154 1.68 12.42 14.56
CA THR A 154 1.76 12.73 13.13
C THR A 154 0.44 13.20 12.53
N SER A 155 -0.70 12.82 13.11
CA SER A 155 -2.04 13.20 12.67
C SER A 155 -3.10 12.90 13.73
N LEU A 156 -4.37 13.15 13.41
CA LEU A 156 -5.55 12.78 14.18
C LEU A 156 -6.60 12.17 13.25
N GLN A 157 -7.37 11.18 13.73
CA GLN A 157 -8.63 10.76 13.14
C GLN A 157 -9.79 11.27 14.00
N PHE A 158 -10.73 11.97 13.38
CA PHE A 158 -11.98 12.41 14.00
C PHE A 158 -13.09 11.43 13.68
N ILE A 159 -13.91 11.09 14.66
CA ILE A 159 -15.08 10.22 14.49
C ILE A 159 -16.32 10.96 15.03
N THR A 160 -17.33 11.15 14.19
CA THR A 160 -18.59 11.79 14.62
C THR A 160 -19.45 10.85 15.46
N ALA A 161 -20.49 11.37 16.11
CA ALA A 161 -21.48 10.55 16.81
C ALA A 161 -22.13 9.47 15.92
N LYS A 162 -22.24 9.72 14.61
CA LYS A 162 -22.77 8.78 13.61
C LYS A 162 -21.72 7.80 13.05
N GLY A 163 -20.46 7.93 13.47
CA GLY A 163 -19.37 7.07 13.00
C GLY A 163 -18.67 7.51 11.72
N GLU A 164 -18.95 8.73 11.21
CA GLU A 164 -18.20 9.27 10.07
C GLU A 164 -16.77 9.58 10.49
N LYS A 165 -15.79 9.04 9.76
CA LYS A 165 -14.36 9.16 10.07
C LYS A 165 -13.67 10.13 9.11
N ARG A 166 -12.87 11.06 9.63
CA ARG A 166 -12.03 11.97 8.81
C ARG A 166 -10.68 12.19 9.45
N PHE A 167 -9.62 12.26 8.66
CA PHE A 167 -8.29 12.60 9.16
C PHE A 167 -8.05 14.12 9.18
N LEU A 168 -7.12 14.56 10.03
CA LEU A 168 -6.60 15.92 10.01
C LEU A 168 -5.93 16.22 8.66
N ALA A 169 -6.39 17.28 7.99
CA ALA A 169 -5.89 17.66 6.68
C ALA A 169 -4.38 17.98 6.70
N GLY A 170 -3.63 17.26 5.87
CA GLY A 170 -2.17 17.38 5.75
C GLY A 170 -1.37 16.55 6.74
N GLY A 171 -2.02 15.84 7.68
CA GLY A 171 -1.34 14.91 8.58
C GLY A 171 -0.86 13.65 7.86
N LYS A 172 0.22 13.05 8.37
CA LYS A 172 0.78 11.80 7.83
C LYS A 172 0.09 10.61 8.50
N ILE A 173 -0.55 9.75 7.70
CA ILE A 173 -1.19 8.52 8.18
C ILE A 173 -0.33 7.29 7.90
N ARG A 174 0.36 7.25 6.75
CA ARG A 174 1.16 6.10 6.33
C ARG A 174 2.25 5.77 7.35
N GLY A 175 2.26 4.53 7.85
CA GLY A 175 3.12 4.02 8.92
C GLY A 175 2.75 4.50 10.32
N GLY A 176 1.71 5.32 10.46
CA GLY A 176 1.18 5.77 11.74
C GLY A 176 0.09 4.84 12.26
N PHE A 177 0.00 4.71 13.58
CA PHE A 177 -0.94 3.85 14.27
C PHE A 177 -1.44 4.49 15.58
N PHE A 178 -2.48 3.90 16.15
CA PHE A 178 -2.91 4.17 17.52
C PHE A 178 -2.76 2.89 18.35
N ARG A 179 -2.04 2.99 19.47
CA ARG A 179 -1.77 1.86 20.35
C ARG A 179 -2.80 1.78 21.48
N ILE A 180 -3.33 0.59 21.70
CA ILE A 180 -4.03 0.19 22.90
C ILE A 180 -3.11 -0.77 23.65
N ASP A 181 -2.59 -0.32 24.79
CA ASP A 181 -1.69 -1.12 25.62
C ASP A 181 -2.46 -2.27 26.29
N GLY A 182 -1.85 -3.45 26.29
CA GLY A 182 -2.37 -4.67 26.90
C GLY A 182 -1.25 -5.53 27.47
N ASP A 183 -1.46 -6.84 27.52
CA ASP A 183 -0.42 -7.78 27.94
C ASP A 183 0.73 -7.92 26.91
N ASP A 184 1.74 -8.71 27.29
CA ASP A 184 2.93 -9.05 26.49
C ASP A 184 2.71 -10.22 25.50
N GLY A 185 1.45 -10.67 25.34
CA GLY A 185 1.07 -11.71 24.39
C GLY A 185 1.18 -11.24 22.93
N PRO A 186 0.46 -11.90 21.99
CA PRO A 186 0.49 -11.51 20.59
C PRO A 186 0.15 -10.03 20.40
N LEU A 187 0.86 -9.37 19.48
CA LEU A 187 0.54 -8.03 19.03
C LEU A 187 -0.51 -8.12 17.92
N TYR A 188 -1.67 -7.49 18.14
CA TYR A 188 -2.75 -7.50 17.16
C TYR A 188 -2.72 -6.23 16.30
N LEU A 189 -2.82 -6.37 14.98
CA LEU A 189 -2.93 -5.26 14.04
C LEU A 189 -4.32 -5.25 13.42
N VAL A 190 -4.98 -4.10 13.44
CA VAL A 190 -6.37 -3.94 12.99
C VAL A 190 -6.53 -2.70 12.13
N GLU A 191 -7.57 -2.63 11.31
CA GLU A 191 -7.88 -1.42 10.54
C GLU A 191 -8.57 -0.35 11.40
N GLY A 192 -9.64 -0.70 12.08
CA GLY A 192 -10.52 0.24 12.78
C GLY A 192 -10.33 0.30 14.29
N TYR A 193 -10.59 1.47 14.88
CA TYR A 193 -10.59 1.64 16.34
C TYR A 193 -11.61 0.73 17.04
N ALA A 194 -12.81 0.56 16.46
CA ALA A 194 -13.85 -0.26 17.08
C ALA A 194 -13.44 -1.74 17.13
N THR A 195 -12.96 -2.27 16.01
CA THR A 195 -12.36 -3.60 15.89
C THR A 195 -11.23 -3.79 16.91
N GLY A 196 -10.33 -2.80 17.04
CA GLY A 196 -9.23 -2.86 17.99
C GLY A 196 -9.66 -2.86 19.45
N ALA A 197 -10.62 -2.02 19.82
CA ALA A 197 -11.20 -2.01 21.16
C ALA A 197 -11.90 -3.33 21.48
N THR A 198 -12.60 -3.92 20.52
CA THR A 198 -13.25 -5.24 20.67
C THR A 198 -12.22 -6.36 20.86
N ILE A 199 -11.17 -6.42 20.03
CA ILE A 199 -10.11 -7.43 20.17
C ILE A 199 -9.39 -7.28 21.51
N HIS A 200 -9.03 -6.06 21.90
CA HIS A 200 -8.43 -5.80 23.21
C HIS A 200 -9.36 -6.24 24.36
N ALA A 201 -10.68 -5.99 24.26
CA ALA A 201 -11.62 -6.42 25.28
C ALA A 201 -11.67 -7.96 25.42
N ALA A 202 -11.61 -8.68 24.30
CA ALA A 202 -11.65 -10.14 24.23
C ALA A 202 -10.34 -10.82 24.68
N THR A 203 -9.18 -10.23 24.36
CA THR A 203 -7.87 -10.88 24.58
C THR A 203 -7.05 -10.28 25.70
N LYS A 204 -7.28 -9.01 26.07
CA LYS A 204 -6.39 -8.16 26.88
C LYS A 204 -5.03 -7.87 26.22
N GLY A 205 -4.84 -8.30 24.97
CA GLY A 205 -3.60 -8.10 24.23
C GLY A 205 -3.38 -6.66 23.78
N THR A 206 -2.13 -6.36 23.45
CA THR A 206 -1.74 -5.07 22.87
C THR A 206 -2.22 -4.99 21.42
N VAL A 207 -2.85 -3.88 21.03
CA VAL A 207 -3.43 -3.66 19.69
C VAL A 207 -2.87 -2.40 19.03
N LEU A 208 -2.50 -2.51 17.75
CA LEU A 208 -2.18 -1.37 16.88
C LEU A 208 -3.31 -1.14 15.86
N VAL A 209 -4.00 -0.01 15.98
CA VAL A 209 -5.00 0.45 15.01
C VAL A 209 -4.28 1.17 13.87
N CYS A 210 -4.34 0.58 12.68
CA CYS A 210 -3.63 1.02 11.48
C CYS A 210 -4.47 1.98 10.61
N PHE A 211 -5.74 2.20 10.95
CA PHE A 211 -6.67 3.14 10.31
C PHE A 211 -7.15 2.81 8.89
N ALA A 212 -6.47 1.90 8.17
CA ALA A 212 -6.88 1.41 6.85
C ALA A 212 -6.09 0.13 6.47
N CYS A 213 -6.69 -0.74 5.66
CA CYS A 213 -6.08 -1.94 5.09
C CYS A 213 -4.71 -1.67 4.43
N ASN A 214 -4.61 -0.60 3.62
CA ASN A 214 -3.37 -0.26 2.90
C ASN A 214 -2.24 0.28 3.81
N ASN A 215 -2.54 0.50 5.10
CA ASN A 215 -1.59 0.92 6.11
C ASN A 215 -1.15 -0.25 7.04
N LEU A 216 -1.74 -1.44 6.89
CA LEU A 216 -1.35 -2.63 7.67
C LEU A 216 0.12 -2.99 7.44
N MET A 217 0.56 -3.06 6.18
CA MET A 217 1.95 -3.39 5.81
C MET A 217 3.00 -2.48 6.46
N PRO A 218 2.98 -1.14 6.24
CA PRO A 218 4.02 -0.28 6.82
C PRO A 218 4.01 -0.27 8.36
N VAL A 219 2.86 -0.45 9.01
CA VAL A 219 2.78 -0.56 10.48
C VAL A 219 3.32 -1.92 10.95
N ALA A 220 2.99 -3.01 10.25
CA ALA A 220 3.50 -4.34 10.56
C ALA A 220 5.03 -4.42 10.44
N GLU A 221 5.61 -3.85 9.38
CA GLU A 221 7.06 -3.82 9.18
C GLU A 221 7.75 -3.05 10.31
N ALA A 222 7.24 -1.87 10.67
CA ALA A 222 7.76 -1.07 11.76
C ALA A 222 7.64 -1.80 13.11
N ALA A 223 6.50 -2.44 13.38
CA ALA A 223 6.28 -3.20 14.59
C ALA A 223 7.22 -4.43 14.66
N ARG A 224 7.47 -5.13 13.55
CA ARG A 224 8.38 -6.29 13.50
C ARG A 224 9.83 -5.85 13.72
N GLN A 225 10.23 -4.69 13.21
CA GLN A 225 11.55 -4.13 13.50
C GLN A 225 11.71 -3.77 14.98
N ALA A 226 10.67 -3.18 15.59
CA ALA A 226 10.70 -2.80 17.01
C ALA A 226 10.60 -4.01 17.95
N LEU A 227 9.86 -5.05 17.56
CA LEU A 227 9.57 -6.23 18.37
C LEU A 227 9.82 -7.54 17.58
N PRO A 228 11.08 -7.88 17.22
CA PRO A 228 11.38 -8.97 16.29
C PRO A 228 10.81 -10.33 16.69
N GLY A 229 10.86 -10.67 17.98
CA GLY A 229 10.41 -11.96 18.49
C GLY A 229 8.95 -12.01 18.93
N ARG A 230 8.22 -10.90 18.95
CA ARG A 230 6.84 -10.88 19.45
C ARG A 230 5.89 -11.53 18.44
N PRO A 231 5.04 -12.49 18.82
CA PRO A 231 4.02 -13.02 17.91
C PRO A 231 3.10 -11.89 17.41
N MET A 232 2.67 -11.99 16.15
CA MET A 232 1.82 -10.98 15.52
C MET A 232 0.62 -11.65 14.89
N VAL A 233 -0.55 -11.01 15.04
CA VAL A 233 -1.80 -11.40 14.40
C VAL A 233 -2.37 -10.18 13.68
N ILE A 234 -2.51 -10.27 12.36
CA ILE A 234 -3.16 -9.25 11.55
C ILE A 234 -4.62 -9.64 11.40
N CYS A 235 -5.51 -8.85 11.99
CA CYS A 235 -6.95 -9.07 11.98
C CYS A 235 -7.56 -8.33 10.80
N ALA A 236 -8.02 -9.07 9.81
CA ALA A 236 -8.60 -8.53 8.58
C ALA A 236 -10.11 -8.29 8.73
N ASP A 237 -10.60 -7.23 8.09
CA ASP A 237 -12.04 -7.08 7.83
C ASP A 237 -12.42 -8.02 6.67
N ASN A 238 -13.57 -8.69 6.78
CA ASN A 238 -14.08 -9.62 5.78
C ASN A 238 -15.08 -8.92 4.85
N ASP A 239 -14.55 -8.19 3.86
CA ASP A 239 -15.31 -7.46 2.84
C ASP A 239 -15.97 -8.38 1.77
N HIS A 240 -16.74 -9.37 2.22
CA HIS A 240 -17.32 -10.41 1.39
C HIS A 240 -18.26 -9.88 0.28
N GLU A 241 -18.98 -8.78 0.50
CA GLU A 241 -19.80 -8.13 -0.54
C GLU A 241 -18.94 -7.52 -1.67
N THR A 242 -17.83 -6.87 -1.31
CA THR A 242 -16.85 -6.35 -2.29
C THR A 242 -16.22 -7.50 -3.06
N ALA A 243 -15.90 -8.60 -2.37
CA ALA A 243 -15.39 -9.81 -3.00
C ALA A 243 -16.40 -10.42 -3.99
N ALA A 244 -17.68 -10.49 -3.63
CA ALA A 244 -18.74 -10.98 -4.51
C ALA A 244 -18.90 -10.11 -5.77
N ARG A 245 -18.71 -8.79 -5.66
CA ARG A 245 -18.87 -7.86 -6.80
C ARG A 245 -17.64 -7.76 -7.70
N HIS A 246 -16.44 -7.82 -7.13
CA HIS A 246 -15.19 -7.47 -7.82
C HIS A 246 -14.14 -8.60 -7.82
N GLY A 247 -14.42 -9.73 -7.18
CA GLY A 247 -13.51 -10.88 -7.06
C GLY A 247 -12.31 -10.64 -6.13
N LYS A 248 -12.31 -9.56 -5.35
CA LYS A 248 -11.23 -9.19 -4.43
C LYS A 248 -11.77 -8.78 -3.07
N ASN A 249 -11.07 -9.18 -2.00
CA ASN A 249 -11.37 -8.77 -0.64
C ASN A 249 -10.20 -7.92 -0.12
N PRO A 250 -10.24 -6.59 -0.27
CA PRO A 250 -9.09 -5.74 0.04
C PRO A 250 -8.58 -5.86 1.48
N GLY A 251 -9.49 -6.02 2.47
CA GLY A 251 -9.13 -6.26 3.86
C GLY A 251 -8.28 -7.53 4.04
N ILE A 252 -8.75 -8.66 3.51
CA ILE A 252 -8.01 -9.93 3.57
C ILE A 252 -6.74 -9.88 2.72
N ASP A 253 -6.80 -9.35 1.50
CA ASP A 253 -5.66 -9.31 0.57
C ASP A 253 -4.49 -8.51 1.16
N HIS A 254 -4.76 -7.36 1.78
CA HIS A 254 -3.74 -6.54 2.43
C HIS A 254 -3.24 -7.15 3.74
N ALA A 255 -4.10 -7.76 4.55
CA ALA A 255 -3.70 -8.47 5.75
C ALA A 255 -2.78 -9.65 5.43
N VAL A 256 -3.13 -10.47 4.43
CA VAL A 256 -2.32 -11.59 3.94
C VAL A 256 -0.98 -11.12 3.39
N ALA A 257 -0.98 -10.06 2.58
CA ALA A 257 0.27 -9.50 2.05
C ALA A 257 1.21 -9.04 3.19
N ALA A 258 0.68 -8.30 4.16
CA ALA A 258 1.45 -7.84 5.32
C ALA A 258 1.97 -9.01 6.17
N ALA A 259 1.10 -9.99 6.46
CA ALA A 259 1.44 -11.14 7.28
C ALA A 259 2.57 -11.98 6.67
N ARG A 260 2.61 -12.11 5.34
CA ARG A 260 3.71 -12.80 4.64
C ARG A 260 5.05 -12.11 4.86
N VAL A 261 5.10 -10.78 4.73
CA VAL A 261 6.33 -10.00 4.87
C VAL A 261 6.87 -10.07 6.30
N VAL A 262 5.99 -10.00 7.29
CA VAL A 262 6.39 -9.92 8.70
C VAL A 262 6.27 -11.24 9.46
N GLN A 263 6.02 -12.34 8.75
CA GLN A 263 5.83 -13.68 9.35
C GLN A 263 4.79 -13.66 10.49
N ALA A 264 3.65 -13.01 10.25
CA ALA A 264 2.52 -12.93 11.18
C ALA A 264 1.42 -13.94 10.80
N HIS A 265 0.49 -14.16 11.72
CA HIS A 265 -0.73 -14.91 11.45
C HIS A 265 -1.83 -13.95 10.98
N VAL A 266 -2.81 -14.46 10.25
CA VAL A 266 -4.00 -13.72 9.83
C VAL A 266 -5.21 -14.29 10.55
N ALA A 267 -6.02 -13.40 11.13
CA ALA A 267 -7.33 -13.75 11.69
C ALA A 267 -8.42 -13.03 10.90
N VAL A 268 -9.49 -13.76 10.57
CA VAL A 268 -10.66 -13.22 9.87
C VAL A 268 -11.90 -13.54 10.73
N PRO A 269 -12.85 -12.61 10.90
CA PRO A 269 -14.04 -12.90 11.69
C PRO A 269 -14.88 -13.99 11.01
N VAL A 270 -15.26 -15.01 11.78
CA VAL A 270 -16.10 -16.12 11.32
C VAL A 270 -17.51 -15.96 11.90
N PHE A 271 -18.46 -15.63 11.04
CA PHE A 271 -19.86 -15.43 11.41
C PHE A 271 -20.70 -16.69 11.16
N LYS A 272 -21.71 -16.94 11.98
CA LYS A 272 -22.81 -17.88 11.67
C LYS A 272 -23.68 -17.33 10.53
N ASP A 273 -23.93 -16.03 10.54
CA ASP A 273 -24.61 -15.29 9.47
C ASP A 273 -23.80 -14.04 9.10
N PRO A 274 -23.09 -14.04 7.97
CA PRO A 274 -22.24 -12.93 7.55
C PRO A 274 -23.02 -11.74 6.97
N THR A 275 -24.34 -11.85 6.78
CA THR A 275 -25.14 -10.82 6.10
C THR A 275 -24.99 -9.45 6.78
N GLY A 276 -24.44 -8.47 6.05
CA GLY A 276 -24.22 -7.10 6.51
C GLY A 276 -23.15 -6.93 7.60
N LYS A 277 -22.31 -7.94 7.83
CA LYS A 277 -21.29 -7.95 8.91
C LYS A 277 -19.91 -8.24 8.32
N THR A 278 -18.93 -7.42 8.64
CA THR A 278 -17.60 -7.55 8.01
C THR A 278 -16.47 -7.62 9.02
N ASP A 279 -16.59 -7.02 10.20
CA ASP A 279 -15.47 -6.87 11.15
C ASP A 279 -15.67 -7.64 12.48
N PHE A 280 -14.62 -7.69 13.31
CA PHE A 280 -14.71 -8.34 14.63
C PHE A 280 -15.64 -7.61 15.61
N ASN A 281 -15.92 -6.32 15.42
CA ASN A 281 -16.88 -5.59 16.24
C ASN A 281 -18.31 -6.03 15.93
N ASP A 282 -18.65 -6.26 14.65
CA ASP A 282 -19.91 -6.86 14.25
C ASP A 282 -20.05 -8.29 14.80
N LEU A 283 -18.95 -9.07 14.82
CA LEU A 283 -18.95 -10.42 15.39
C LEU A 283 -19.21 -10.39 16.89
N ALA A 284 -18.59 -9.47 17.62
CA ALA A 284 -18.87 -9.29 19.05
C ALA A 284 -20.31 -8.86 19.32
N ALA A 285 -20.88 -7.99 18.48
CA ALA A 285 -22.26 -7.54 18.61
C ALA A 285 -23.26 -8.67 18.34
N ALA A 286 -22.99 -9.54 17.37
CA ALA A 286 -23.87 -10.63 16.98
C ALA A 286 -23.71 -11.88 17.85
N GLU A 287 -22.49 -12.22 18.25
CA GLU A 287 -22.15 -13.54 18.83
C GLU A 287 -21.31 -13.46 20.12
N GLY A 288 -20.96 -12.26 20.58
CA GLY A 288 -20.22 -12.02 21.82
C GLY A 288 -18.70 -12.11 21.69
N LEU A 289 -18.00 -11.75 22.78
CA LEU A 289 -16.53 -11.71 22.81
C LEU A 289 -15.88 -13.10 22.74
N ASP A 290 -16.57 -14.15 23.16
CA ASP A 290 -16.06 -15.52 23.07
C ASP A 290 -15.95 -15.98 21.61
N ALA A 291 -16.88 -15.55 20.73
CA ALA A 291 -16.81 -15.83 19.30
C ALA A 291 -15.64 -15.08 18.63
N VAL A 292 -15.36 -13.84 19.08
CA VAL A 292 -14.17 -13.10 18.66
C VAL A 292 -12.91 -13.85 19.06
N LYS A 293 -12.80 -14.27 20.32
CA LYS A 293 -11.65 -15.04 20.81
C LYS A 293 -11.46 -16.34 20.04
N ALA A 294 -12.53 -17.10 19.81
CA ALA A 294 -12.48 -18.34 19.03
C ALA A 294 -12.04 -18.12 17.57
N SER A 295 -12.37 -16.96 16.97
CA SER A 295 -11.88 -16.59 15.63
C SER A 295 -10.40 -16.19 15.64
N LEU A 296 -9.93 -15.52 16.70
CA LEU A 296 -8.51 -15.18 16.87
C LEU A 296 -7.64 -16.41 17.19
N ASP A 297 -8.16 -17.39 17.94
CA ASP A 297 -7.46 -18.64 18.24
C ASP A 297 -7.24 -19.51 16.98
N LYS A 298 -8.02 -19.26 15.92
CA LYS A 298 -7.87 -19.85 14.59
C LYS A 298 -6.97 -19.02 13.66
N ALA A 299 -6.25 -18.03 14.19
CA ALA A 299 -5.31 -17.28 13.37
C ALA A 299 -4.23 -18.21 12.80
N GLU A 300 -4.08 -18.22 11.49
CA GLU A 300 -3.16 -19.10 10.78
C GLU A 300 -2.13 -18.29 9.99
N PRO A 301 -0.92 -18.82 9.76
CA PRO A 301 -0.02 -18.19 8.81
C PRO A 301 -0.72 -18.12 7.45
N PRO A 302 -0.56 -17.03 6.68
CA PRO A 302 -1.20 -16.90 5.38
C PRO A 302 -0.83 -18.11 4.53
N ALA A 303 -1.84 -18.75 3.92
CA ALA A 303 -1.62 -19.87 3.02
C ALA A 303 -0.51 -19.51 2.04
N SER A 304 0.46 -20.42 1.91
CA SER A 304 1.42 -20.36 0.81
C SER A 304 0.61 -20.11 -0.46
N PRO A 305 0.97 -19.13 -1.30
CA PRO A 305 0.27 -18.94 -2.58
C PRO A 305 0.18 -20.32 -3.25
N PRO A 306 -0.90 -20.64 -3.99
CA PRO A 306 -0.92 -21.86 -4.76
C PRO A 306 0.37 -21.87 -5.55
N THR A 307 1.26 -22.79 -5.18
CA THR A 307 2.44 -23.08 -5.96
C THR A 307 1.83 -23.48 -7.29
N THR A 308 1.94 -22.62 -8.30
CA THR A 308 1.80 -23.09 -9.67
C THR A 308 2.63 -24.36 -9.73
N THR A 309 1.97 -25.48 -9.97
CA THR A 309 2.52 -26.83 -9.84
C THR A 309 3.95 -26.87 -10.36
N GLY A 310 4.83 -27.09 -9.40
CA GLY A 310 6.26 -26.95 -9.49
C GLY A 310 6.74 -27.05 -8.06
N ALA A 311 6.43 -28.18 -7.41
CA ALA A 311 7.09 -28.55 -6.17
C ALA A 311 8.59 -28.31 -6.40
N LYS A 312 9.17 -27.35 -5.67
CA LYS A 312 10.62 -27.35 -5.52
C LYS A 312 10.90 -28.63 -4.76
N ALA A 313 11.24 -29.68 -5.51
CA ALA A 313 11.90 -30.85 -4.97
C ALA A 313 12.98 -30.37 -4.01
N PRO A 314 13.20 -31.06 -2.87
CA PRO A 314 14.30 -30.72 -1.98
C PRO A 314 15.57 -30.56 -2.81
N ILE A 315 16.39 -29.56 -2.52
CA ILE A 315 17.69 -29.41 -3.19
C ILE A 315 18.46 -30.71 -2.97
N VAL A 316 18.64 -31.49 -4.05
CA VAL A 316 19.40 -32.73 -4.02
C VAL A 316 20.81 -32.42 -4.50
N VAL A 317 21.80 -32.75 -3.69
CA VAL A 317 23.21 -32.74 -4.11
C VAL A 317 23.46 -34.03 -4.87
N LEU A 318 23.76 -33.93 -6.16
CA LEU A 318 24.13 -35.07 -6.99
C LEU A 318 25.64 -35.25 -6.98
N SER A 319 26.11 -36.51 -6.95
CA SER A 319 27.50 -36.80 -7.28
C SER A 319 27.75 -36.56 -8.78
N ALA A 320 29.02 -36.45 -9.19
CA ALA A 320 29.36 -36.28 -10.61
C ALA A 320 28.83 -37.44 -11.47
N SER A 321 28.83 -38.66 -10.94
CA SER A 321 28.30 -39.85 -11.61
C SER A 321 26.77 -39.80 -11.74
N ASP A 322 26.07 -39.38 -10.68
CA ASP A 322 24.60 -39.25 -10.70
C ASP A 322 24.14 -38.14 -11.63
N PHE A 323 24.91 -37.04 -11.71
CA PHE A 323 24.64 -35.93 -12.62
C PHE A 323 24.76 -36.36 -14.09
N LEU A 324 25.78 -37.15 -14.42
CA LEU A 324 25.98 -37.64 -15.80
C LEU A 324 24.94 -38.70 -16.20
N ALA A 325 24.44 -39.48 -15.25
CA ALA A 325 23.37 -40.45 -15.47
C ALA A 325 21.96 -39.82 -15.43
N TYR A 326 21.85 -38.54 -15.06
CA TYR A 326 20.56 -37.87 -14.90
C TYR A 326 19.92 -37.61 -16.26
N GLY A 327 18.76 -38.22 -16.50
CA GLY A 327 17.95 -37.96 -17.68
C GLY A 327 17.32 -36.58 -17.62
N PHE A 328 18.03 -35.55 -18.10
CA PHE A 328 17.49 -34.20 -18.14
C PHE A 328 16.23 -34.18 -19.03
N PRO A 329 15.10 -33.65 -18.53
CA PRO A 329 13.92 -33.49 -19.37
C PRO A 329 14.25 -32.61 -20.56
N LYS A 330 13.61 -32.89 -21.70
CA LYS A 330 13.78 -32.11 -22.92
C LYS A 330 13.40 -30.66 -22.62
N ARG A 331 14.32 -29.72 -22.85
CA ARG A 331 14.08 -28.31 -22.56
C ARG A 331 13.04 -27.77 -23.53
N GLU A 332 12.06 -27.05 -23.00
CA GLU A 332 11.20 -26.21 -23.81
C GLU A 332 11.98 -24.98 -24.25
N HIS A 333 11.75 -24.52 -25.47
CA HIS A 333 12.42 -23.35 -26.02
C HIS A 333 11.41 -22.24 -26.28
N ILE A 334 11.76 -21.01 -25.89
CA ILE A 334 11.11 -19.79 -26.37
C ILE A 334 11.37 -19.64 -27.87
N LEU A 335 12.57 -20.06 -28.31
CA LEU A 335 12.96 -20.13 -29.72
C LEU A 335 13.77 -21.41 -29.95
N ASP A 336 13.14 -22.45 -30.51
CA ASP A 336 13.79 -23.75 -30.74
C ASP A 336 14.84 -23.68 -31.86
N PRO A 337 16.06 -24.24 -31.69
CA PRO A 337 16.63 -24.91 -30.50
C PRO A 337 17.52 -23.98 -29.63
N ILE A 338 17.41 -22.66 -29.79
CA ILE A 338 18.43 -21.69 -29.37
C ILE A 338 18.18 -21.13 -27.96
N LEU A 339 16.94 -20.80 -27.61
CA LEU A 339 16.62 -20.08 -26.37
C LEU A 339 15.70 -20.92 -25.48
N PRO A 340 16.19 -21.49 -24.36
CA PRO A 340 15.35 -22.27 -23.45
C PRO A 340 14.38 -21.39 -22.66
N SER A 341 13.23 -21.92 -22.28
CA SER A 341 12.23 -21.25 -21.44
C SER A 341 12.64 -21.11 -19.98
N GLN A 342 13.69 -21.82 -19.56
CA GLN A 342 14.24 -21.79 -18.22
C GLN A 342 15.77 -21.73 -18.25
N GLY A 343 16.35 -20.92 -17.35
CA GLY A 343 17.79 -20.71 -17.23
C GLY A 343 18.24 -19.31 -17.63
N LEU A 344 19.52 -19.01 -17.42
CA LEU A 344 20.15 -17.77 -17.87
C LEU A 344 20.73 -17.98 -19.27
N ALA A 345 20.23 -17.24 -20.25
CA ALA A 345 20.80 -17.23 -21.60
C ALA A 345 21.52 -15.90 -21.85
N LEU A 346 22.72 -15.96 -22.41
CA LEU A 346 23.47 -14.78 -22.82
C LEU A 346 23.33 -14.60 -24.34
N LEU A 347 22.55 -13.60 -24.77
CA LEU A 347 22.56 -13.16 -26.16
C LEU A 347 23.63 -12.10 -26.37
N TYR A 348 24.51 -12.34 -27.34
CA TYR A 348 25.54 -11.39 -27.74
C TYR A 348 25.35 -10.98 -29.21
N ALA A 349 25.49 -9.68 -29.46
CA ALA A 349 25.65 -9.13 -30.80
C ALA A 349 26.65 -7.96 -30.75
N PRO A 350 27.45 -7.73 -31.80
CA PRO A 350 28.31 -6.55 -31.94
C PRO A 350 27.50 -5.24 -31.89
N GLY A 351 28.15 -4.13 -31.52
CA GLY A 351 27.49 -2.83 -31.39
C GLY A 351 26.85 -2.34 -32.70
N GLY A 352 25.59 -1.87 -32.63
CA GLY A 352 24.87 -1.27 -33.76
C GLY A 352 23.80 -2.16 -34.43
N TRP A 353 23.69 -3.44 -34.05
CA TRP A 353 22.68 -4.35 -34.61
C TRP A 353 21.62 -4.73 -33.55
N ALA A 354 20.39 -4.27 -33.77
CA ALA A 354 19.08 -4.79 -33.34
C ALA A 354 18.93 -5.60 -32.02
N LYS A 355 19.58 -5.21 -30.91
CA LYS A 355 19.28 -5.75 -29.56
C LYS A 355 17.89 -5.42 -28.98
N PRO A 356 17.20 -4.30 -29.31
CA PRO A 356 15.94 -3.95 -28.64
C PRO A 356 14.66 -4.47 -29.32
N PHE A 357 14.75 -5.32 -30.36
CA PHE A 357 13.57 -5.80 -31.11
C PHE A 357 13.11 -7.22 -30.76
N TRP A 358 13.71 -7.86 -29.76
CA TRP A 358 13.24 -9.15 -29.25
C TRP A 358 12.46 -8.92 -27.94
N PRO A 359 11.19 -9.33 -27.87
CA PRO A 359 10.32 -9.10 -26.72
C PRO A 359 10.76 -9.84 -25.45
#